data_AF-A0A6C0LSK5-F1
#
_entry.id   AF-A0A6C0LSK5-F1
#
_cell.length_a   1.000
_cell.length_b   1.000
_cell.length_c   1.000
_cell.angle_alpha   90.00
_cell.angle_beta   90.00
_cell.angle_gamma   90.00
#
_symmetry.space_group_name_H-M   'P 1'
#
loop_
_entity.id
_entity.type
_entity.pdbx_description
1 polymer ?
#
loop_
_entity_poly.entity_id
_entity_poly.type
_entity_poly.pdbx_seq_one_letter_code
_entity_poly.pdbx_strand_id
1 'polypeptide(L)'
;MSDGKVCIVVAGAKCSDGRIAIGINNKIPWTSKADMHNFRQLTTSTSMPICENVVIMGAKTWQSIGKCLPNRYNIVISRNKDARRVYNIPNNVGISSSIELAISELKTVSDIETIYVIGGSYIYKDVIDLKIVDKIHMTFVSNQHDPGAFDNCDTFFPLTVNDLESTFIKSKTSYVTKEAHLTCSYHTYKATVIHEEYQYLQLISKVLEHGEYRSDRTGTGTVSLFGETMRFNLSTHFPLLTTKRTYWKGIVEELLWFIRGSTNANELAEKNVKIWDGNGSRNFLDSVGLVDNEEGDLGPVYGFQWRHFGADYKTMHDSYDSQGTDQLQNVIDQIKNNPTSRRIIMSAWNPNALEKMALPPCHLMCQFYVHDGMLSCQMYQRSADIGLGVPFNIASYALLTCLIAHFTNLKPGEFIHVIGDAHVYTNHIDALKTQLKRKPYDFPTIHINNMPKTIFDVTSDDIILNDYKCHPKIHMDMSA
;
A
#
# COMPACT_ATOMS: atom_id res chain seq x y z
N MET A 1 11.67 -0.97 -17.12
CA MET A 1 10.79 -0.57 -18.24
C MET A 1 9.67 0.21 -17.60
N SER A 2 9.39 1.43 -18.06
CA SER A 2 8.36 2.25 -17.43
C SER A 2 7.00 1.61 -17.67
N ASP A 3 6.31 1.18 -16.61
CA ASP A 3 4.85 1.15 -16.64
C ASP A 3 4.41 2.50 -17.21
N GLY A 4 3.79 2.53 -18.40
CA GLY A 4 3.42 3.78 -19.07
C GLY A 4 2.60 4.66 -18.12
N LYS A 5 2.98 5.92 -17.97
CA LYS A 5 2.31 6.83 -17.02
C LYS A 5 0.85 7.01 -17.41
N VAL A 6 -0.07 6.84 -16.47
CA VAL A 6 -1.50 7.02 -16.73
C VAL A 6 -1.87 8.44 -16.36
N CYS A 7 -2.26 9.24 -17.35
CA CYS A 7 -2.60 10.64 -17.17
C CYS A 7 -4.06 10.89 -17.59
N ILE A 8 -4.76 11.75 -16.87
CA ILE A 8 -6.06 12.29 -17.30
C ILE A 8 -5.82 13.60 -18.05
N VAL A 9 -6.53 13.82 -19.15
CA VAL A 9 -6.64 15.15 -19.80
C VAL A 9 -8.10 15.52 -19.88
N VAL A 10 -8.48 16.63 -19.24
CA VAL A 10 -9.88 17.05 -19.15
C VAL A 10 -9.99 18.57 -19.16
N ALA A 11 -10.97 19.08 -19.89
CA ALA A 11 -11.44 20.45 -19.78
C ALA A 11 -12.77 20.46 -19.01
N GLY A 12 -12.86 21.28 -17.98
CA GLY A 12 -14.01 21.35 -17.10
C GLY A 12 -14.36 22.78 -16.70
N ALA A 13 -15.64 23.12 -16.68
CA ALA A 13 -16.11 24.38 -16.15
C ALA A 13 -16.44 24.26 -14.65
N LYS A 14 -15.99 25.23 -13.85
CA LYS A 14 -16.30 25.26 -12.42
C LYS A 14 -17.74 25.74 -12.22
N CYS A 15 -18.59 24.86 -11.70
CA CYS A 15 -19.96 25.19 -11.31
C CYS A 15 -19.99 25.95 -9.99
N SER A 16 -21.09 26.66 -9.74
CA SER A 16 -21.31 27.42 -8.49
C SER A 16 -21.29 26.54 -7.24
N ASP A 17 -21.70 25.28 -7.35
CA ASP A 17 -21.70 24.28 -6.27
C ASP A 17 -20.38 23.50 -6.12
N GLY A 18 -19.34 23.87 -6.88
CA GLY A 18 -18.02 23.25 -6.81
C GLY A 18 -17.85 21.99 -7.67
N ARG A 19 -18.90 21.50 -8.34
CA ARG A 19 -18.76 20.47 -9.38
C ARG A 19 -17.96 21.00 -10.58
N ILE A 20 -17.42 20.07 -11.36
CA ILE A 20 -16.65 20.37 -12.57
C ILE A 20 -17.44 19.83 -13.76
N ALA A 21 -18.17 20.70 -14.46
CA ALA A 21 -18.97 20.36 -15.63
C ALA A 21 -18.06 20.06 -16.83
N ILE A 22 -18.29 18.96 -17.54
CA ILE A 22 -17.49 18.54 -18.72
C ILE A 22 -18.35 18.32 -19.97
N GLY A 23 -19.68 18.30 -19.84
CA GLY A 23 -20.56 18.01 -20.96
C GLY A 23 -22.02 18.37 -20.72
N ILE A 24 -22.72 18.64 -21.82
CA ILE A 24 -24.18 18.76 -21.88
C ILE A 24 -24.67 18.10 -23.17
N ASN A 25 -25.68 17.23 -23.09
CA ASN A 25 -26.24 16.52 -24.25
C ASN A 25 -25.18 15.82 -25.12
N ASN A 26 -24.19 15.17 -24.47
CA ASN A 26 -23.05 14.50 -25.10
C ASN A 26 -22.14 15.42 -25.96
N LYS A 27 -22.13 16.73 -25.67
CA LYS A 27 -21.28 17.74 -26.31
C LYS A 27 -20.50 18.54 -25.27
N ILE A 28 -19.39 19.13 -25.71
CA ILE A 28 -18.65 20.10 -24.91
C ILE A 28 -19.47 21.42 -24.88
N PRO A 29 -19.76 22.00 -23.70
CA PRO A 29 -20.62 23.18 -23.58
C PRO A 29 -20.01 24.50 -24.12
N TRP A 30 -18.73 24.48 -24.47
CA TRP A 30 -17.97 25.64 -24.93
C TRP A 30 -17.15 25.32 -26.18
N THR A 31 -16.58 26.36 -26.80
CA THR A 31 -15.64 26.22 -27.91
C THR A 31 -14.41 27.07 -27.63
N SER A 32 -13.26 26.42 -27.43
CA SER A 32 -11.96 27.08 -27.25
C SER A 32 -10.93 26.49 -28.20
N LYS A 33 -10.25 27.34 -28.97
CA LYS A 33 -9.18 26.91 -29.89
C LYS A 33 -7.90 26.62 -29.13
N ALA A 34 -7.57 27.43 -28.12
CA ALA A 34 -6.41 27.21 -27.26
C ALA A 34 -6.50 25.87 -26.50
N ASP A 35 -7.67 25.53 -25.95
CA ASP A 35 -7.84 24.26 -25.23
C ASP A 35 -7.64 23.06 -26.17
N MET A 36 -8.26 23.08 -27.35
CA MET A 36 -8.08 22.03 -28.35
C MET A 36 -6.64 21.94 -28.87
N HIS A 37 -5.94 23.06 -28.99
CA HIS A 37 -4.52 23.10 -29.33
C HIS A 37 -3.68 22.42 -28.25
N ASN A 38 -3.90 22.76 -26.98
CA ASN A 38 -3.17 22.19 -25.85
C ASN A 38 -3.45 20.70 -25.68
N PHE A 39 -4.72 20.29 -25.79
CA PHE A 39 -5.11 18.87 -25.80
C PHE A 39 -4.35 18.09 -26.87
N ARG A 40 -4.31 18.62 -28.10
CA ARG A 40 -3.59 18.00 -29.21
C ARG A 40 -2.10 17.92 -28.91
N GLN A 41 -1.47 19.03 -28.58
CA GLN A 41 -0.03 19.10 -28.32
C GLN A 41 0.37 18.13 -27.22
N LEU A 42 -0.34 18.14 -26.09
CA LEU A 42 -0.07 17.27 -24.94
C LEU A 42 -0.17 15.80 -25.32
N THR A 43 -1.25 15.39 -25.98
CA THR A 43 -1.49 13.97 -26.25
C THR A 43 -0.67 13.42 -27.42
N THR A 44 -0.08 14.27 -28.28
CA THR A 44 0.79 13.82 -29.39
C THR A 44 2.28 13.94 -29.11
N SER A 45 2.70 14.73 -28.12
CA SER A 45 4.13 14.95 -27.87
C SER A 45 4.74 13.77 -27.12
N THR A 46 5.83 13.23 -27.64
CA THR A 46 6.64 12.19 -26.99
C THR A 46 8.07 12.70 -26.78
N SER A 47 8.75 12.15 -25.79
CA SER A 47 10.14 12.45 -25.47
C SER A 47 11.12 11.89 -26.50
N MET A 48 10.76 10.75 -27.11
CA MET A 48 11.54 10.10 -28.17
C MET A 48 10.67 9.80 -29.39
N PRO A 49 11.20 9.95 -30.63
CA PRO A 49 10.44 9.67 -31.86
C PRO A 49 9.96 8.23 -32.01
N ILE A 50 10.61 7.28 -31.33
CA ILE A 50 10.23 5.86 -31.34
C ILE A 50 9.01 5.56 -30.47
N CYS A 51 8.68 6.46 -29.54
CA CYS A 51 7.59 6.25 -28.62
C CYS A 51 6.25 6.73 -29.21
N GLU A 52 5.17 6.08 -28.80
CA GLU A 52 3.80 6.48 -29.12
C GLU A 52 3.02 6.76 -27.83
N ASN A 53 2.07 7.69 -27.90
CA ASN A 53 1.10 7.92 -26.83
C ASN A 53 -0.23 7.23 -27.16
N VAL A 54 -0.92 6.80 -26.11
CA VAL A 54 -2.25 6.19 -26.22
C VAL A 54 -3.32 7.15 -25.74
N VAL A 55 -4.46 7.18 -26.40
CA VAL A 55 -5.67 7.87 -25.91
C VAL A 55 -6.79 6.85 -25.67
N ILE A 56 -7.31 6.85 -24.44
CA ILE A 56 -8.42 5.99 -24.02
C ILE A 56 -9.65 6.86 -23.76
N MET A 57 -10.80 6.45 -24.32
CA MET A 57 -12.07 7.17 -24.17
C MET A 57 -13.27 6.23 -24.13
N GLY A 58 -14.37 6.68 -23.53
CA GLY A 58 -15.64 5.95 -23.59
C GLY A 58 -16.30 6.03 -24.97
N ALA A 59 -17.17 5.06 -25.30
CA ALA A 59 -17.89 5.03 -26.57
C ALA A 59 -18.70 6.30 -26.90
N LYS A 60 -19.32 6.93 -25.89
CA LYS A 60 -20.06 8.20 -26.09
C LYS A 60 -19.14 9.38 -26.46
N THR A 61 -17.94 9.42 -25.86
CA THR A 61 -16.89 10.39 -26.22
C THR A 61 -16.41 10.14 -27.64
N TRP A 62 -16.18 8.88 -28.02
CA TRP A 62 -15.83 8.52 -29.39
C TRP A 62 -16.88 9.02 -30.40
N GLN A 63 -18.18 8.79 -30.12
CA GLN A 63 -19.27 9.31 -30.96
C GLN A 63 -19.26 10.83 -31.09
N SER A 64 -18.93 11.55 -30.00
CA SER A 64 -18.84 13.01 -30.00
C SER A 64 -17.68 13.53 -30.85
N ILE A 65 -16.53 12.84 -30.83
CA ILE A 65 -15.34 13.18 -31.63
C ILE A 65 -15.54 12.80 -33.11
N GLY A 66 -16.17 11.64 -33.37
CA GLY A 66 -16.56 11.16 -34.70
C GLY A 66 -15.42 10.68 -35.61
N LYS A 67 -14.17 10.67 -35.13
CA LYS A 67 -12.99 10.25 -35.93
C LYS A 67 -11.81 9.79 -35.06
N CYS A 68 -10.92 9.03 -35.67
CA CYS A 68 -9.64 8.66 -35.06
C CYS A 68 -8.74 9.90 -34.88
N LEU A 69 -8.10 10.01 -33.72
CA LEU A 69 -7.14 11.08 -33.44
C LEU A 69 -5.75 10.68 -33.98
N PRO A 70 -5.18 11.43 -34.94
CA PRO A 70 -3.92 11.03 -35.59
C PRO A 70 -2.72 11.11 -34.64
N ASN A 71 -1.66 10.36 -34.97
CA ASN A 71 -0.36 10.30 -34.25
C ASN A 71 -0.48 9.85 -32.78
N ARG A 72 -1.48 9.02 -32.50
CA ARG A 72 -1.78 8.40 -31.20
C ARG A 72 -2.44 7.06 -31.45
N TYR A 73 -2.19 6.09 -30.60
CA TYR A 73 -2.98 4.87 -30.59
C TYR A 73 -4.31 5.14 -29.86
N ASN A 74 -5.44 4.83 -30.51
CA ASN A 74 -6.77 5.13 -29.97
C ASN A 74 -7.42 3.86 -29.43
N ILE A 75 -7.98 3.92 -28.22
CA ILE A 75 -8.75 2.83 -27.61
C ILE A 75 -10.11 3.34 -27.13
N VAL A 76 -11.16 2.61 -27.51
CA VAL A 76 -12.52 2.88 -27.08
C VAL A 76 -12.98 1.85 -26.05
N ILE A 77 -13.43 2.31 -24.89
CA ILE A 77 -14.02 1.46 -23.86
C ILE A 77 -15.51 1.28 -24.12
N SER A 78 -15.95 0.04 -24.29
CA SER A 78 -17.35 -0.33 -24.44
C SER A 78 -17.60 -1.78 -24.03
N ARG A 79 -18.67 -2.00 -23.26
CA ARG A 79 -19.15 -3.35 -22.92
C ARG A 79 -20.02 -3.97 -24.03
N ASN A 80 -20.35 -3.21 -25.07
CA ASN A 80 -21.12 -3.71 -26.20
C ASN A 80 -20.23 -4.56 -27.10
N LYS A 81 -20.55 -5.85 -27.25
CA LYS A 81 -19.80 -6.78 -28.13
C LYS A 81 -19.78 -6.32 -29.60
N ASP A 82 -20.79 -5.56 -30.02
CA ASP A 82 -20.90 -5.00 -31.37
C ASP A 82 -20.44 -3.54 -31.45
N ALA A 83 -19.71 -3.03 -30.45
CA ALA A 83 -19.28 -1.63 -30.37
C ALA A 83 -18.66 -1.12 -31.69
N ARG A 84 -17.87 -1.96 -32.35
CA ARG A 84 -17.23 -1.61 -33.63
C ARG A 84 -18.24 -1.17 -34.68
N ARG A 85 -19.32 -1.94 -34.85
CA ARG A 85 -20.41 -1.66 -35.78
C ARG A 85 -21.29 -0.51 -35.28
N VAL A 86 -21.67 -0.54 -34.01
CA VAL A 86 -22.63 0.42 -33.43
C VAL A 86 -22.06 1.85 -33.41
N TYR A 87 -20.76 1.99 -33.18
CA TYR A 87 -20.09 3.28 -33.05
C TYR A 87 -19.19 3.62 -34.25
N ASN A 88 -19.27 2.85 -35.33
CA ASN A 88 -18.46 3.02 -36.55
C ASN A 88 -16.95 3.14 -36.23
N ILE A 89 -16.41 2.25 -35.40
CA ILE A 89 -15.02 2.28 -34.96
C ILE A 89 -14.12 1.56 -35.99
N PRO A 90 -13.15 2.24 -36.64
CA PRO A 90 -12.25 1.62 -37.62
C PRO A 90 -11.37 0.52 -37.03
N ASN A 91 -10.97 -0.47 -37.84
CA ASN A 91 -10.19 -1.64 -37.40
C ASN A 91 -8.85 -1.30 -36.72
N ASN A 92 -8.24 -0.16 -37.06
CA ASN A 92 -7.00 0.32 -36.46
C ASN A 92 -7.20 1.03 -35.09
N VAL A 93 -8.42 1.08 -34.59
CA VAL A 93 -8.76 1.58 -33.25
C VAL A 93 -9.05 0.39 -32.34
N GLY A 94 -8.37 0.34 -31.20
CA GLY A 94 -8.54 -0.67 -30.17
C GLY A 94 -9.92 -0.56 -29.51
N ILE A 95 -10.47 -1.69 -29.08
CA ILE A 95 -11.70 -1.75 -28.30
C ILE A 95 -11.41 -2.62 -27.09
N SER A 96 -11.75 -2.13 -25.90
CA SER A 96 -11.67 -2.91 -24.67
C SER A 96 -12.96 -2.80 -23.87
N SER A 97 -13.26 -3.81 -23.05
CA SER A 97 -14.48 -3.85 -22.26
C SER A 97 -14.37 -3.08 -20.94
N SER A 98 -13.14 -2.81 -20.47
CA SER A 98 -12.86 -2.02 -19.27
C SER A 98 -11.52 -1.30 -19.38
N ILE A 99 -11.31 -0.30 -18.51
CA ILE A 99 -10.06 0.47 -18.48
C ILE A 99 -8.87 -0.37 -17.97
N GLU A 100 -9.11 -1.26 -17.02
CA GLU A 100 -8.11 -2.17 -16.45
C GLU A 100 -7.56 -3.11 -17.52
N LEU A 101 -8.45 -3.71 -18.32
CA LEU A 101 -8.07 -4.58 -19.42
C LEU A 101 -7.26 -3.82 -20.45
N ALA A 102 -7.74 -2.66 -20.90
CA ALA A 102 -7.01 -1.81 -21.85
C ALA A 102 -5.60 -1.48 -21.36
N ILE A 103 -5.45 -1.07 -20.09
CA ILE A 103 -4.14 -0.74 -19.52
C ILE A 103 -3.27 -1.99 -19.41
N SER A 104 -3.82 -3.13 -18.99
CA SER A 104 -3.06 -4.39 -18.87
C SER A 104 -2.51 -4.89 -20.22
N GLU A 105 -3.26 -4.74 -21.30
CA GLU A 105 -2.84 -5.11 -22.65
C GLU A 105 -1.69 -4.20 -23.13
N LEU A 106 -1.75 -2.91 -22.81
CA LEU A 106 -0.72 -1.94 -23.19
C LEU A 106 0.60 -2.15 -22.45
N LYS A 107 0.60 -2.75 -21.24
CA LYS A 107 1.83 -3.09 -20.53
C LYS A 107 2.72 -4.08 -21.29
N THR A 108 2.17 -4.81 -22.26
CA THR A 108 2.92 -5.77 -23.09
C THR A 108 3.58 -5.13 -24.32
N VAL A 109 3.36 -3.83 -24.55
CA VAL A 109 3.87 -3.09 -25.71
C VAL A 109 5.07 -2.23 -25.29
N SER A 110 6.22 -2.39 -25.96
CA SER A 110 7.50 -1.81 -25.54
C SER A 110 7.65 -0.30 -25.73
N ASP A 111 6.79 0.32 -26.55
CA ASP A 111 7.06 1.67 -27.11
C ASP A 111 6.03 2.73 -26.66
N ILE A 112 5.18 2.43 -25.68
CA ILE A 112 4.18 3.38 -25.16
C ILE A 112 4.82 4.28 -24.10
N GLU A 113 4.80 5.60 -24.32
CA GLU A 113 5.32 6.57 -23.35
C GLU A 113 4.28 6.97 -22.29
N THR A 114 3.10 7.43 -22.75
CA THR A 114 2.03 7.88 -21.85
C THR A 114 0.66 7.38 -22.31
N ILE A 115 -0.15 6.94 -21.35
CA ILE A 115 -1.56 6.58 -21.55
C ILE A 115 -2.41 7.75 -21.08
N TYR A 116 -3.10 8.40 -22.01
CA TYR A 116 -4.01 9.50 -21.72
C TYR A 116 -5.47 9.03 -21.70
N VAL A 117 -6.13 9.16 -20.54
CA VAL A 117 -7.58 9.03 -20.44
C VAL A 117 -8.20 10.39 -20.77
N ILE A 118 -9.00 10.45 -21.84
CA ILE A 118 -9.40 11.72 -22.47
C ILE A 118 -10.91 12.00 -22.46
N GLY A 119 -11.74 11.08 -21.94
CA GLY A 119 -13.16 11.37 -21.86
C GLY A 119 -14.07 10.23 -21.47
N GLY A 120 -15.17 10.63 -20.84
CA GLY A 120 -16.20 9.79 -20.25
C GLY A 120 -16.13 9.89 -18.73
N SER A 121 -17.18 10.46 -18.12
CA SER A 121 -17.26 10.65 -16.65
C SER A 121 -16.98 9.34 -15.89
N TYR A 122 -17.58 8.23 -16.34
CA TYR A 122 -17.32 6.90 -15.78
C TYR A 122 -15.88 6.41 -16.00
N ILE A 123 -15.27 6.69 -17.16
CA ILE A 123 -13.88 6.27 -17.43
C ILE A 123 -12.90 7.05 -16.55
N TYR A 124 -13.14 8.35 -16.34
CA TYR A 124 -12.40 9.14 -15.37
C TYR A 124 -12.58 8.60 -13.95
N LYS A 125 -13.80 8.22 -13.58
CA LYS A 125 -14.07 7.65 -12.26
C LYS A 125 -13.31 6.35 -12.05
N ASP A 126 -13.42 5.41 -13.00
CA ASP A 126 -12.78 4.11 -12.92
C ASP A 126 -11.26 4.26 -12.74
N VAL A 127 -10.59 5.09 -13.54
CA VAL A 127 -9.13 5.27 -13.43
C VAL A 127 -8.70 5.96 -12.13
N ILE A 128 -9.51 6.87 -11.58
CA ILE A 128 -9.25 7.52 -10.28
C ILE A 128 -9.45 6.52 -9.14
N ASP A 129 -10.52 5.73 -9.17
CA ASP A 129 -10.83 4.73 -8.15
C ASP A 129 -9.77 3.61 -8.10
N LEU A 130 -9.15 3.30 -9.24
CA LEU A 130 -8.00 2.39 -9.33
C LEU A 130 -6.70 2.95 -8.71
N LYS A 131 -6.64 4.25 -8.40
CA LYS A 131 -5.47 4.94 -7.85
C LYS A 131 -4.19 4.81 -8.70
N ILE A 132 -4.35 4.69 -10.01
CA ILE A 132 -3.24 4.54 -10.97
C ILE A 132 -2.91 5.84 -11.72
N VAL A 133 -3.65 6.92 -11.50
CA VAL A 133 -3.43 8.20 -12.19
C VAL A 133 -2.16 8.87 -11.67
N ASP A 134 -1.17 9.10 -12.53
CA ASP A 134 0.03 9.87 -12.23
C ASP A 134 -0.23 11.37 -12.20
N LYS A 135 -0.99 11.86 -13.18
CA LYS A 135 -1.26 13.29 -13.40
C LYS A 135 -2.66 13.53 -13.95
N ILE A 136 -3.24 14.65 -13.56
CA ILE A 136 -4.43 15.23 -14.18
C ILE A 136 -4.04 16.57 -14.81
N HIS A 137 -4.13 16.64 -16.13
CA HIS A 137 -4.05 17.87 -16.89
C HIS A 137 -5.45 18.46 -17.00
N MET A 138 -5.72 19.48 -16.19
CA MET A 138 -7.03 20.11 -16.03
C MET A 138 -7.03 21.50 -16.68
N THR A 139 -7.90 21.71 -17.66
CA THR A 139 -8.27 23.06 -18.13
C THR A 139 -9.54 23.50 -17.41
N PHE A 140 -9.45 24.49 -16.53
CA PHE A 140 -10.64 25.14 -15.99
C PHE A 140 -11.15 26.22 -16.93
N VAL A 141 -12.41 26.08 -17.38
CA VAL A 141 -13.09 27.02 -18.26
C VAL A 141 -14.10 27.85 -17.45
N SER A 142 -14.08 29.17 -17.63
CA SER A 142 -15.09 30.06 -17.06
C SER A 142 -15.56 31.07 -18.10
N ASN A 143 -16.81 31.51 -17.97
CA ASN A 143 -17.36 32.60 -18.75
C ASN A 143 -17.12 33.92 -18.01
N GLN A 144 -16.57 34.91 -18.71
CA GLN A 144 -16.17 36.20 -18.15
C GLN A 144 -17.36 37.07 -17.71
N HIS A 145 -18.56 36.81 -18.26
CA HIS A 145 -19.75 37.62 -18.03
C HIS A 145 -20.83 36.90 -17.22
N ASP A 146 -20.75 35.56 -17.12
CA ASP A 146 -21.74 34.73 -16.43
C ASP A 146 -21.04 33.58 -15.67
N PRO A 147 -20.79 33.75 -14.36
CA PRO A 147 -20.20 32.70 -13.53
C PRO A 147 -21.03 31.40 -13.46
N GLY A 148 -22.34 31.46 -13.72
CA GLY A 148 -23.26 30.32 -13.67
C GLY A 148 -23.54 29.68 -15.04
N ALA A 149 -22.85 30.11 -16.10
CA ALA A 149 -23.11 29.70 -17.49
C ALA A 149 -23.11 28.18 -17.72
N PHE A 150 -22.48 27.42 -16.82
CA PHE A 150 -22.28 25.98 -16.95
C PHE A 150 -22.99 25.14 -15.87
N ASP A 151 -23.79 25.77 -15.00
CA ASP A 151 -24.46 25.06 -13.89
C ASP A 151 -25.53 24.06 -14.37
N ASN A 152 -26.07 24.26 -15.58
CA ASN A 152 -27.08 23.39 -16.19
C ASN A 152 -26.49 22.20 -16.99
N CYS A 153 -25.18 21.93 -16.89
CA CYS A 153 -24.57 20.77 -17.54
C CYS A 153 -25.08 19.45 -16.95
N ASP A 154 -25.00 18.36 -17.72
CA ASP A 154 -25.50 17.03 -17.31
C ASP A 154 -24.39 16.01 -17.05
N THR A 155 -23.17 16.31 -17.47
CA THR A 155 -22.02 15.42 -17.37
C THR A 155 -20.90 16.13 -16.63
N PHE A 156 -20.39 15.50 -15.58
CA PHE A 156 -19.40 16.09 -14.67
C PHE A 156 -18.15 15.22 -14.58
N PHE A 157 -17.01 15.86 -14.33
CA PHE A 157 -15.81 15.16 -13.85
C PHE A 157 -16.12 14.58 -12.46
N PRO A 158 -15.64 13.36 -12.13
CA PRO A 158 -16.03 12.66 -10.90
C PRO A 158 -15.59 13.32 -9.60
N LEU A 159 -14.61 14.23 -9.63
CA LEU A 159 -14.17 14.98 -8.45
C LEU A 159 -14.74 16.40 -8.48
N THR A 160 -15.11 16.92 -7.31
CA THR A 160 -15.30 18.37 -7.14
C THR A 160 -13.95 19.09 -7.19
N VAL A 161 -13.97 20.43 -7.29
CA VAL A 161 -12.73 21.22 -7.20
C VAL A 161 -12.01 20.97 -5.87
N ASN A 162 -12.77 20.86 -4.77
CA ASN A 162 -12.20 20.59 -3.45
C ASN A 162 -11.59 19.20 -3.36
N ASP A 163 -12.26 18.18 -3.89
CA ASP A 163 -11.73 16.80 -3.89
C ASP A 163 -10.48 16.68 -4.78
N LEU A 164 -10.45 17.38 -5.92
CA LEU A 164 -9.28 17.44 -6.78
C LEU A 164 -8.09 18.07 -6.05
N GLU A 165 -8.30 19.20 -5.37
CA GLU A 165 -7.25 19.94 -4.66
C GLU A 165 -6.82 19.28 -3.35
N SER A 166 -7.66 18.45 -2.74
CA SER A 166 -7.31 17.63 -1.57
C SER A 166 -6.60 16.33 -1.94
N THR A 167 -6.90 15.76 -3.11
CA THR A 167 -6.35 14.47 -3.57
C THR A 167 -5.05 14.64 -4.37
N PHE A 168 -4.88 15.75 -5.09
CA PHE A 168 -3.73 15.96 -5.98
C PHE A 168 -2.98 17.25 -5.68
N ILE A 169 -1.65 17.22 -5.84
CA ILE A 169 -0.81 18.41 -5.68
C ILE A 169 -0.83 19.22 -6.98
N LYS A 170 -1.38 20.42 -6.91
CA LYS A 170 -1.32 21.40 -8.00
C LYS A 170 0.11 21.86 -8.25
N SER A 171 0.59 21.70 -9.47
CA SER A 171 1.92 22.19 -9.89
C SER A 171 1.94 23.73 -9.88
N LYS A 172 3.10 24.32 -9.56
CA LYS A 172 3.28 25.78 -9.54
C LYS A 172 3.08 26.42 -10.93
N THR A 173 3.37 25.68 -11.99
CA THR A 173 3.20 26.16 -13.36
C THR A 173 1.73 26.09 -13.75
N SER A 174 1.14 27.26 -13.96
CA SER A 174 -0.17 27.44 -14.59
C SER A 174 -0.08 28.58 -15.59
N TYR A 175 -0.92 28.55 -16.62
CA TYR A 175 -1.06 29.67 -17.54
C TYR A 175 -2.53 29.86 -17.88
N VAL A 176 -2.87 31.07 -18.36
CA VAL A 176 -4.23 31.49 -18.61
C VAL A 176 -4.33 32.04 -20.02
N THR A 177 -5.34 31.61 -20.76
CA THR A 177 -5.69 32.19 -22.07
C THR A 177 -7.09 32.79 -22.00
N LYS A 178 -7.28 33.94 -22.63
CA LYS A 178 -8.60 34.55 -22.81
C LYS A 178 -8.99 34.44 -24.27
N GLU A 179 -10.17 33.90 -24.55
CA GLU A 179 -10.70 33.74 -25.91
C GLU A 179 -12.15 34.20 -25.94
N ALA A 180 -12.42 35.30 -26.64
CA ALA A 180 -13.74 35.93 -26.65
C ALA A 180 -14.29 36.14 -25.22
N HIS A 181 -15.37 35.48 -24.85
CA HIS A 181 -16.03 35.54 -23.54
C HIS A 181 -15.54 34.48 -22.55
N LEU A 182 -14.58 33.62 -22.92
CA LEU A 182 -14.06 32.53 -22.09
C LEU A 182 -12.70 32.86 -21.49
N THR A 183 -12.46 32.37 -20.28
CA THR A 183 -11.13 32.28 -19.67
C THR A 183 -10.81 30.80 -19.47
N CYS A 184 -9.68 30.35 -20.00
CA CYS A 184 -9.19 28.99 -19.80
C CYS A 184 -7.92 29.07 -18.94
N SER A 185 -7.91 28.36 -17.82
CA SER A 185 -6.72 28.26 -16.95
C SER A 185 -6.25 26.80 -16.91
N TYR A 186 -4.98 26.59 -17.24
CA TYR A 186 -4.39 25.27 -17.42
C TYR A 186 -3.57 24.91 -16.19
N HIS A 187 -3.87 23.76 -15.60
CA HIS A 187 -3.26 23.28 -14.37
C HIS A 187 -2.82 21.83 -14.54
N THR A 188 -1.67 21.50 -13.99
CA THR A 188 -1.24 20.10 -13.85
C THR A 188 -1.28 19.71 -12.39
N TYR A 189 -2.17 18.78 -12.07
CA TYR A 189 -2.29 18.14 -10.77
C TYR A 189 -1.50 16.84 -10.82
N LYS A 190 -0.53 16.66 -9.93
CA LYS A 190 0.18 15.39 -9.78
C LYS A 190 -0.49 14.59 -8.68
N ALA A 191 -0.64 13.28 -8.87
CA ALA A 191 -1.07 12.45 -7.78
C ALA A 191 -0.16 12.71 -6.58
N THR A 192 -0.78 12.92 -5.42
CA THR A 192 -0.07 12.56 -4.22
C THR A 192 0.16 11.06 -4.36
N VAL A 193 1.41 10.63 -4.49
CA VAL A 193 1.72 9.30 -3.96
C VAL A 193 1.39 9.47 -2.48
N ILE A 194 0.18 9.07 -2.08
CA ILE A 194 -0.23 9.17 -0.69
C ILE A 194 0.76 8.28 0.03
N HIS A 195 1.68 8.91 0.75
CA HIS A 195 2.75 8.24 1.46
C HIS A 195 2.13 7.08 2.26
N GLU A 196 2.65 5.87 2.11
CA GLU A 196 1.93 4.66 2.55
C GLU A 196 1.68 4.64 4.06
N GLU A 197 2.50 5.36 4.85
CA GLU A 197 2.26 5.62 6.28
C GLU A 197 0.85 6.21 6.58
N TYR A 198 0.24 6.93 5.63
CA TYR A 198 -1.13 7.41 5.80
C TYR A 198 -2.15 6.28 5.94
N GLN A 199 -1.88 5.06 5.47
CA GLN A 199 -2.75 3.91 5.73
C GLN A 199 -2.81 3.58 7.22
N TYR A 200 -1.67 3.61 7.91
CA TYR A 200 -1.58 3.43 9.36
C TYR A 200 -2.25 4.59 10.12
N LEU A 201 -2.02 5.84 9.68
CA LEU A 201 -2.65 7.01 10.31
C LEU A 201 -4.17 7.01 10.12
N GLN A 202 -4.64 6.60 8.93
CA GLN A 202 -6.07 6.43 8.66
C GLN A 202 -6.68 5.32 9.51
N LEU A 203 -5.95 4.22 9.74
CA LEU A 203 -6.39 3.16 10.65
C LEU A 203 -6.58 3.69 12.09
N ILE A 204 -5.63 4.49 12.60
CA ILE A 204 -5.81 5.15 13.91
C ILE A 204 -7.09 5.99 13.91
N SER A 205 -7.24 6.90 12.95
CA SER A 205 -8.40 7.79 12.88
C SER A 205 -9.72 7.01 12.83
N LYS A 206 -9.77 5.97 11.98
CA LYS A 206 -10.93 5.11 11.80
C LYS A 206 -11.33 4.40 13.09
N VAL A 207 -10.36 3.83 13.82
CA VAL A 207 -10.63 3.18 15.11
C VAL A 207 -11.08 4.18 16.16
N LEU A 208 -10.47 5.38 16.22
CA LEU A 208 -10.88 6.41 17.18
C LEU A 208 -12.28 6.99 16.90
N GLU A 209 -12.70 7.05 15.64
CA GLU A 209 -13.99 7.63 15.24
C GLU A 209 -15.15 6.61 15.23
N HIS A 210 -14.87 5.38 14.78
CA HIS A 210 -15.89 4.36 14.53
C HIS A 210 -15.72 3.08 15.34
N GLY A 211 -14.63 2.95 16.09
CA GLY A 211 -14.37 1.74 16.86
C GLY A 211 -15.31 1.58 18.04
N GLU A 212 -15.59 0.32 18.37
CA GLU A 212 -16.41 -0.04 19.51
C GLU A 212 -15.55 -0.15 20.76
N TYR A 213 -16.02 0.41 21.87
CA TYR A 213 -15.40 0.19 23.17
C TYR A 213 -15.55 -1.28 23.59
N ARG A 214 -14.46 -1.89 24.05
CA ARG A 214 -14.44 -3.26 24.60
C ARG A 214 -13.62 -3.31 25.87
N SER A 215 -14.12 -4.02 26.88
CA SER A 215 -13.27 -4.44 28.00
C SER A 215 -12.26 -5.48 27.51
N ASP A 216 -11.04 -5.43 28.02
CA ASP A 216 -9.97 -6.37 27.69
C ASP A 216 -9.52 -7.15 28.93
N ARG A 217 -8.62 -8.14 28.73
CA ARG A 217 -8.05 -8.95 29.81
C ARG A 217 -7.12 -8.17 30.75
N THR A 218 -6.65 -6.99 30.34
CA THR A 218 -5.67 -6.18 31.09
C THR A 218 -6.34 -5.15 32.00
N GLY A 219 -7.66 -4.95 31.85
CA GLY A 219 -8.43 -3.96 32.61
C GLY A 219 -8.27 -2.52 32.11
N THR A 220 -7.54 -2.30 31.01
CA THR A 220 -7.34 -0.96 30.41
C THR A 220 -8.52 -0.57 29.53
N GLY A 221 -9.10 -1.55 28.84
CA GLY A 221 -10.12 -1.33 27.82
C GLY A 221 -9.52 -0.82 26.52
N THR A 222 -10.23 -1.11 25.43
CA THR A 222 -9.82 -0.79 24.07
C THR A 222 -10.96 -0.16 23.29
N VAL A 223 -10.61 0.54 22.22
CA VAL A 223 -11.51 0.90 21.13
C VAL A 223 -11.06 0.12 19.91
N SER A 224 -11.96 -0.62 19.25
CA SER A 224 -11.57 -1.63 18.26
C SER A 224 -12.45 -1.67 17.01
N LEU A 225 -11.85 -2.08 15.89
CA LEU A 225 -12.53 -2.48 14.66
C LEU A 225 -12.11 -3.90 14.28
N PHE A 226 -12.94 -4.59 13.52
CA PHE A 226 -12.67 -5.96 13.07
C PHE A 226 -12.54 -6.03 11.55
N GLY A 227 -11.38 -6.49 11.08
CA GLY A 227 -11.09 -6.66 9.66
C GLY A 227 -10.54 -5.38 9.01
N GLU A 228 -9.22 -5.21 9.05
CA GLU A 228 -8.52 -4.09 8.42
C GLU A 228 -7.36 -4.58 7.56
N THR A 229 -6.89 -3.75 6.63
CA THR A 229 -5.78 -4.12 5.76
C THR A 229 -4.93 -2.90 5.39
N MET A 230 -3.61 -3.07 5.35
CA MET A 230 -2.65 -2.10 4.87
C MET A 230 -1.68 -2.75 3.88
N ARG A 231 -1.11 -1.98 2.96
CA ARG A 231 -0.16 -2.45 1.93
C ARG A 231 1.06 -1.52 1.85
N PHE A 232 2.25 -2.09 1.78
CA PHE A 232 3.50 -1.34 1.76
C PHE A 232 4.41 -1.84 0.65
N ASN A 233 4.88 -0.95 -0.21
CA ASN A 233 5.86 -1.27 -1.24
C ASN A 233 7.24 -1.41 -0.61
N LEU A 234 7.96 -2.48 -0.97
CA LEU A 234 9.31 -2.77 -0.49
C LEU A 234 10.39 -2.58 -1.56
N SER A 235 10.00 -2.26 -2.80
CA SER A 235 10.91 -2.22 -3.95
C SER A 235 11.81 -0.98 -3.96
N THR A 236 11.39 0.12 -3.33
CA THR A 236 12.10 1.41 -3.33
C THR A 236 12.43 1.96 -1.95
N HIS A 237 11.72 1.52 -0.91
CA HIS A 237 11.85 2.01 0.46
C HIS A 237 11.44 0.94 1.48
N PHE A 238 11.71 1.21 2.76
CA PHE A 238 11.41 0.31 3.87
C PHE A 238 10.37 0.95 4.82
N PRO A 239 9.21 0.31 5.07
CA PRO A 239 8.09 0.91 5.79
C PRO A 239 8.31 0.99 7.31
N LEU A 240 9.25 1.84 7.73
CA LEU A 240 9.48 2.18 9.13
C LEU A 240 8.84 3.54 9.41
N LEU A 241 7.80 3.54 10.24
CA LEU A 241 7.01 4.74 10.52
C LEU A 241 7.86 5.94 10.93
N THR A 242 7.51 7.11 10.40
CA THR A 242 8.26 8.36 10.59
C THR A 242 7.55 9.34 11.51
N THR A 243 6.22 9.26 11.64
CA THR A 243 5.42 10.11 12.55
C THR A 243 5.68 9.82 14.02
N LYS A 244 6.35 8.71 14.34
CA LYS A 244 6.83 8.35 15.67
C LYS A 244 8.11 7.54 15.52
N ARG A 245 9.12 7.82 16.37
CA ARG A 245 10.33 7.00 16.43
C ARG A 245 9.99 5.56 16.81
N THR A 246 10.35 4.62 15.95
CA THR A 246 10.16 3.18 16.15
C THR A 246 11.44 2.55 16.70
N TYR A 247 11.31 1.52 17.53
CA TYR A 247 12.45 0.87 18.20
C TYR A 247 13.16 -0.14 17.27
N TRP A 248 13.90 0.39 16.29
CA TRP A 248 14.57 -0.40 15.24
C TRP A 248 15.42 -1.56 15.76
N LYS A 249 16.26 -1.31 16.78
CA LYS A 249 17.10 -2.35 17.38
C LYS A 249 16.26 -3.53 17.88
N GLY A 250 15.17 -3.25 18.58
CA GLY A 250 14.26 -4.29 19.06
C GLY A 250 13.65 -5.09 17.91
N ILE A 251 13.20 -4.42 16.84
CA ILE A 251 12.60 -5.07 15.67
C ILE A 251 13.56 -6.06 15.02
N VAL A 252 14.80 -5.63 14.79
CA VAL A 252 15.81 -6.47 14.14
C VAL A 252 16.16 -7.65 15.02
N GLU A 253 16.48 -7.43 16.29
CA GLU A 253 16.91 -8.50 17.19
C GLU A 253 15.80 -9.54 17.45
N GLU A 254 14.55 -9.09 17.61
CA GLU A 254 13.41 -9.99 17.78
C GLU A 254 13.16 -10.82 16.52
N LEU A 255 13.20 -10.21 15.32
CA LEU A 255 13.01 -10.96 14.09
C LEU A 255 14.10 -12.02 13.91
N LEU A 256 15.36 -11.67 14.14
CA LEU A 256 16.46 -12.63 14.03
C LEU A 256 16.34 -13.74 15.09
N TRP A 257 15.86 -13.42 16.29
CA TRP A 257 15.52 -14.39 17.33
C TRP A 257 14.43 -15.37 16.88
N PHE A 258 13.36 -14.88 16.24
CA PHE A 258 12.34 -15.74 15.63
C PHE A 258 12.90 -16.62 14.50
N ILE A 259 13.72 -16.06 13.60
CA ILE A 259 14.35 -16.80 12.49
C ILE A 259 15.21 -17.95 12.99
N ARG A 260 15.95 -17.75 14.08
CA ARG A 260 16.76 -18.80 14.72
C ARG A 260 15.93 -19.85 15.45
N GLY A 261 14.64 -19.60 15.68
CA GLY A 261 13.76 -20.52 16.39
C GLY A 261 13.87 -20.46 17.91
N SER A 262 14.54 -19.44 18.46
CA SER A 262 14.75 -19.34 19.91
C SER A 262 13.45 -18.98 20.64
N THR A 263 13.36 -19.45 21.89
CA THR A 263 12.28 -19.22 22.85
C THR A 263 12.78 -18.63 24.16
N ASN A 264 14.10 -18.43 24.27
CA ASN A 264 14.76 -17.85 25.44
C ASN A 264 14.77 -16.31 25.34
N ALA A 265 13.91 -15.65 26.11
CA ALA A 265 13.85 -14.18 26.17
C ALA A 265 15.14 -13.55 26.72
N ASN A 266 15.95 -14.30 27.47
CA ASN A 266 17.20 -13.78 28.03
C ASN A 266 18.21 -13.41 26.94
N GLU A 267 18.21 -14.07 25.78
CA GLU A 267 19.03 -13.68 24.62
C GLU A 267 18.74 -12.24 24.15
N LEU A 268 17.47 -11.83 24.20
CA LEU A 268 17.06 -10.46 23.86
C LEU A 268 17.46 -9.50 24.98
N ALA A 269 17.26 -9.87 26.23
CA ALA A 269 17.62 -9.07 27.40
C ALA A 269 19.13 -8.78 27.47
N GLU A 270 19.98 -9.76 27.15
CA GLU A 270 21.44 -9.62 27.04
C GLU A 270 21.84 -8.57 25.99
N LYS A 271 21.05 -8.44 24.93
CA LYS A 271 21.20 -7.38 23.90
C LYS A 271 20.51 -6.07 24.27
N ASN A 272 20.01 -5.95 25.51
CA ASN A 272 19.27 -4.82 26.04
C ASN A 272 17.97 -4.55 25.26
N VAL A 273 17.31 -5.62 24.80
CA VAL A 273 15.99 -5.61 24.17
C VAL A 273 14.99 -6.25 25.13
N LYS A 274 14.14 -5.40 25.73
CA LYS A 274 13.31 -5.75 26.90
C LYS A 274 11.82 -5.94 26.61
N ILE A 275 11.49 -6.18 25.35
CA ILE A 275 10.09 -6.23 24.89
C ILE A 275 9.34 -7.48 25.40
N TRP A 276 10.08 -8.53 25.79
CA TRP A 276 9.53 -9.76 26.35
C TRP A 276 9.67 -9.88 27.87
N ASP A 277 10.35 -8.95 28.56
CA ASP A 277 10.60 -9.02 30.02
C ASP A 277 9.30 -9.19 30.82
N GLY A 278 8.24 -8.47 30.43
CA GLY A 278 6.93 -8.58 31.10
C GLY A 278 6.34 -9.97 31.00
N ASN A 279 6.26 -10.52 29.79
CA ASN A 279 5.68 -11.84 29.51
C ASN A 279 6.60 -13.01 29.90
N GLY A 280 7.90 -12.77 30.05
CA GLY A 280 8.88 -13.76 30.51
C GLY A 280 9.12 -13.75 32.01
N SER A 281 8.59 -12.77 32.74
CA SER A 281 8.77 -12.67 34.19
C SER A 281 8.17 -13.86 34.94
N ARG A 282 8.79 -14.24 36.07
CA ARG A 282 8.29 -15.34 36.92
C ARG A 282 6.81 -15.18 37.27
N ASN A 283 6.41 -13.98 37.72
CA ASN A 283 5.03 -13.68 38.10
C ASN A 283 4.04 -13.86 36.94
N PHE A 284 4.42 -13.46 35.72
CA PHE A 284 3.53 -13.60 34.57
C PHE A 284 3.40 -15.07 34.14
N LEU A 285 4.52 -15.79 34.04
CA LEU A 285 4.51 -17.22 33.70
C LEU A 285 3.66 -18.03 34.68
N ASP A 286 3.76 -17.77 35.98
CA ASP A 286 2.90 -18.40 37.00
C ASP A 286 1.42 -18.07 36.78
N SER A 287 1.12 -16.82 36.42
CA SER A 287 -0.27 -16.37 36.20
C SER A 287 -0.96 -17.03 35.02
N VAL A 288 -0.19 -17.53 34.05
CA VAL A 288 -0.70 -18.26 32.86
C VAL A 288 -0.50 -19.78 32.96
N GLY A 289 -0.09 -20.28 34.14
CA GLY A 289 0.03 -21.72 34.42
C GLY A 289 1.35 -22.36 33.98
N LEU A 290 2.34 -21.57 33.56
CA LEU A 290 3.67 -22.04 33.15
C LEU A 290 4.64 -22.06 34.34
N VAL A 291 4.22 -22.70 35.44
CA VAL A 291 4.95 -22.70 36.72
C VAL A 291 6.29 -23.44 36.66
N ASP A 292 6.42 -24.40 35.75
CA ASP A 292 7.63 -25.22 35.59
C ASP A 292 8.65 -24.60 34.62
N ASN A 293 8.24 -23.62 33.82
CA ASN A 293 9.13 -22.90 32.89
C ASN A 293 10.11 -22.03 33.69
N GLU A 294 11.36 -21.90 33.26
CA GLU A 294 12.31 -20.94 33.83
C GLU A 294 11.92 -19.48 33.51
N GLU A 295 12.42 -18.51 34.28
CA GLU A 295 12.22 -17.10 33.94
C GLU A 295 12.89 -16.79 32.58
N GLY A 296 12.10 -16.20 31.67
CA GLY A 296 12.48 -15.99 30.28
C GLY A 296 12.22 -17.17 29.33
N ASP A 297 11.78 -18.34 29.81
CA ASP A 297 11.32 -19.45 28.97
C ASP A 297 9.86 -19.22 28.54
N LEU A 298 9.67 -18.70 27.33
CA LEU A 298 8.36 -18.32 26.81
C LEU A 298 7.53 -19.52 26.31
N GLY A 299 8.08 -20.74 26.35
CA GLY A 299 7.48 -21.90 25.72
C GLY A 299 7.61 -21.90 24.20
N PRO A 300 6.88 -22.77 23.47
CA PRO A 300 7.01 -22.94 22.02
C PRO A 300 6.31 -21.83 21.23
N VAL A 301 6.72 -20.58 21.41
CA VAL A 301 6.17 -19.38 20.75
C VAL A 301 6.62 -19.28 19.28
N TYR A 302 6.50 -18.09 18.68
CA TYR A 302 6.68 -17.80 17.25
C TYR A 302 7.82 -18.56 16.55
N GLY A 303 9.08 -18.27 16.89
CA GLY A 303 10.24 -18.85 16.22
C GLY A 303 10.27 -20.37 16.29
N PHE A 304 9.91 -20.93 17.45
CA PHE A 304 9.78 -22.37 17.62
C PHE A 304 8.75 -22.96 16.63
N GLN A 305 7.59 -22.33 16.49
CA GLN A 305 6.61 -22.79 15.50
C GLN A 305 7.13 -22.61 14.06
N TRP A 306 7.99 -21.64 13.77
CA TRP A 306 8.55 -21.44 12.43
C TRP A 306 9.56 -22.52 12.05
N ARG A 307 10.36 -23.00 13.02
CA ARG A 307 11.49 -23.91 12.79
C ARG A 307 11.21 -25.37 13.20
N HIS A 308 10.29 -25.56 14.13
CA HIS A 308 10.02 -26.82 14.83
C HIS A 308 8.51 -27.08 14.99
N PHE A 309 7.69 -26.72 13.99
CA PHE A 309 6.23 -26.84 14.09
C PHE A 309 5.81 -28.28 14.44
N GLY A 310 5.06 -28.43 15.53
CA GLY A 310 4.56 -29.73 16.00
C GLY A 310 5.59 -30.58 16.77
N ALA A 311 6.81 -30.09 17.01
CA ALA A 311 7.73 -30.72 17.96
C ALA A 311 7.19 -30.62 19.40
N ASP A 312 7.50 -31.61 20.23
CA ASP A 312 7.14 -31.58 21.65
C ASP A 312 8.13 -30.71 22.42
N TYR A 313 7.64 -29.58 22.92
CA TYR A 313 8.46 -28.63 23.69
C TYR A 313 8.82 -29.19 25.06
N LYS A 314 10.10 -29.06 25.41
CA LYS A 314 10.67 -29.38 26.72
C LYS A 314 11.05 -28.07 27.41
N THR A 315 12.29 -27.63 27.29
CA THR A 315 12.80 -26.36 27.84
C THR A 315 13.40 -25.48 26.74
N MET A 316 13.65 -24.21 27.05
CA MET A 316 14.39 -23.30 26.16
C MET A 316 15.86 -23.69 25.92
N HIS A 317 16.41 -24.67 26.66
CA HIS A 317 17.81 -25.11 26.59
C HIS A 317 18.02 -26.38 25.77
N ASP A 318 16.95 -27.14 25.49
CA ASP A 318 17.01 -28.35 24.70
C ASP A 318 17.29 -28.05 23.21
N SER A 319 18.00 -28.95 22.53
CA SER A 319 18.10 -28.90 21.06
C SER A 319 16.85 -29.52 20.43
N TYR A 320 16.26 -28.78 19.50
CA TYR A 320 15.11 -29.20 18.70
C TYR A 320 15.50 -29.48 17.24
N ASP A 321 16.79 -29.64 16.97
CA ASP A 321 17.29 -29.91 15.62
C ASP A 321 16.63 -31.16 15.03
N SER A 322 16.15 -31.03 13.80
CA SER A 322 15.42 -32.08 13.08
C SER A 322 14.10 -32.54 13.73
N GLN A 323 13.59 -31.81 14.73
CA GLN A 323 12.27 -32.05 15.31
C GLN A 323 11.21 -31.13 14.70
N GLY A 324 9.99 -31.66 14.54
CA GLY A 324 8.88 -30.91 13.94
C GLY A 324 9.10 -30.61 12.46
N THR A 325 8.39 -29.59 11.97
CA THR A 325 8.50 -29.10 10.59
C THR A 325 9.16 -27.72 10.55
N ASP A 326 10.28 -27.60 9.83
CA ASP A 326 10.92 -26.32 9.54
C ASP A 326 10.19 -25.60 8.40
N GLN A 327 9.18 -24.80 8.77
CA GLN A 327 8.35 -24.06 7.83
C GLN A 327 9.14 -22.96 7.13
N LEU A 328 10.06 -22.28 7.83
CA LEU A 328 10.85 -21.20 7.24
C LEU A 328 11.80 -21.74 6.16
N GLN A 329 12.49 -22.85 6.42
CA GLN A 329 13.32 -23.50 5.41
C GLN A 329 12.46 -24.00 4.23
N ASN A 330 11.29 -24.59 4.51
CA ASN A 330 10.36 -25.02 3.47
C ASN A 330 9.90 -23.86 2.57
N VAL A 331 9.60 -22.70 3.16
CA VAL A 331 9.26 -21.47 2.41
C VAL A 331 10.40 -21.08 1.48
N ILE A 332 11.63 -21.04 1.97
CA ILE A 332 12.82 -20.68 1.17
C ILE A 332 13.01 -21.67 0.02
N ASP A 333 12.88 -22.96 0.30
CA ASP A 333 13.03 -24.02 -0.71
C ASP A 333 11.91 -23.97 -1.74
N GLN A 334 10.66 -23.71 -1.33
CA GLN A 334 9.55 -23.55 -2.26
C GLN A 334 9.74 -22.32 -3.15
N ILE A 335 10.21 -21.19 -2.61
CA ILE A 335 10.47 -19.99 -3.43
C ILE A 335 11.55 -20.28 -4.49
N LYS A 336 12.62 -21.00 -4.13
CA LYS A 336 13.70 -21.33 -5.07
C LYS A 336 13.28 -22.34 -6.13
N ASN A 337 12.52 -23.37 -5.75
CA ASN A 337 12.28 -24.54 -6.60
C ASN A 337 10.89 -24.56 -7.24
N ASN A 338 9.92 -23.87 -6.66
CA ASN A 338 8.54 -23.81 -7.14
C ASN A 338 7.88 -22.44 -6.82
N PRO A 339 8.42 -21.33 -7.35
CA PRO A 339 8.01 -19.96 -6.97
C PRO A 339 6.54 -19.63 -7.25
N THR A 340 5.89 -20.32 -8.18
CA THR A 340 4.47 -20.12 -8.52
C THR A 340 3.52 -20.94 -7.64
N SER A 341 4.07 -21.69 -6.67
CA SER A 341 3.29 -22.40 -5.66
C SER A 341 2.35 -21.43 -4.94
N ARG A 342 1.08 -21.82 -4.82
CA ARG A 342 0.07 -21.07 -4.04
C ARG A 342 0.03 -21.53 -2.57
N ARG A 343 1.07 -22.25 -2.13
CA ARG A 343 1.16 -22.92 -0.81
C ARG A 343 2.42 -22.53 -0.04
N ILE A 344 3.05 -21.42 -0.40
CA ILE A 344 4.23 -20.88 0.30
C ILE A 344 3.72 -20.15 1.54
N ILE A 345 3.49 -20.89 2.62
CA ILE A 345 2.81 -20.42 3.84
C ILE A 345 3.63 -20.84 5.06
N MET A 346 3.63 -19.99 6.08
CA MET A 346 4.17 -20.29 7.41
C MET A 346 3.16 -19.87 8.48
N SER A 347 2.97 -20.70 9.50
CA SER A 347 2.01 -20.47 10.60
C SER A 347 2.66 -20.64 11.97
N ALA A 348 2.33 -19.74 12.90
CA ALA A 348 2.60 -19.90 14.32
C ALA A 348 1.38 -20.43 15.10
N TRP A 349 0.21 -20.53 14.49
CA TRP A 349 -0.99 -21.00 15.18
C TRP A 349 -1.04 -22.52 15.27
N ASN A 350 -0.66 -23.05 16.44
CA ASN A 350 -0.69 -24.48 16.75
C ASN A 350 -1.61 -24.74 17.95
N PRO A 351 -2.86 -25.20 17.72
CA PRO A 351 -3.83 -25.46 18.80
C PRO A 351 -3.32 -26.38 19.90
N ASN A 352 -2.47 -27.36 19.57
CA ASN A 352 -1.94 -28.32 20.53
C ASN A 352 -0.83 -27.74 21.43
N ALA A 353 -0.29 -26.57 21.07
CA ALA A 353 0.81 -25.93 21.80
C ALA A 353 0.39 -24.63 22.51
N LEU A 354 -0.83 -24.11 22.26
CA LEU A 354 -1.26 -22.81 22.79
C LEU A 354 -1.16 -22.71 24.32
N GLU A 355 -1.53 -23.78 25.03
CA GLU A 355 -1.48 -23.82 26.50
C GLU A 355 -0.05 -23.84 27.06
N LYS A 356 0.95 -24.15 26.21
CA LYS A 356 2.37 -24.13 26.59
C LYS A 356 3.05 -22.78 26.32
N MET A 357 2.36 -21.82 25.69
CA MET A 357 2.94 -20.54 25.27
C MET A 357 2.65 -19.44 26.29
N ALA A 358 3.66 -18.65 26.65
CA ALA A 358 3.48 -17.48 27.51
C ALA A 358 2.46 -16.49 26.93
N LEU A 359 2.43 -16.34 25.60
CA LEU A 359 1.42 -15.56 24.91
C LEU A 359 1.05 -16.22 23.57
N PRO A 360 -0.23 -16.48 23.29
CA PRO A 360 -0.66 -16.97 21.99
C PRO A 360 -0.25 -16.03 20.85
N PRO A 361 0.20 -16.54 19.68
CA PRO A 361 0.76 -15.71 18.62
C PRO A 361 -0.22 -14.65 18.11
N CYS A 362 0.22 -13.39 18.06
CA CYS A 362 -0.58 -12.29 17.51
C CYS A 362 -0.55 -12.31 15.97
N HIS A 363 0.65 -12.27 15.38
CA HIS A 363 0.88 -12.49 13.94
C HIS A 363 1.08 -13.98 13.69
N LEU A 364 0.00 -14.64 13.27
CA LEU A 364 -0.13 -16.09 13.38
C LEU A 364 0.06 -16.83 12.07
N MET A 365 -0.04 -16.17 10.92
CA MET A 365 0.18 -16.78 9.61
C MET A 365 0.72 -15.73 8.64
N CYS A 366 1.63 -16.14 7.75
CA CYS A 366 1.98 -15.39 6.56
C CYS A 366 2.04 -16.28 5.32
N GLN A 367 1.74 -15.69 4.16
CA GLN A 367 1.81 -16.29 2.85
C GLN A 367 2.72 -15.46 1.95
N PHE A 368 3.57 -16.14 1.18
CA PHE A 368 4.46 -15.51 0.22
C PHE A 368 3.95 -15.71 -1.21
N TYR A 369 4.28 -14.75 -2.07
CA TYR A 369 3.88 -14.74 -3.48
C TYR A 369 5.03 -14.24 -4.33
N VAL A 370 5.42 -15.01 -5.36
CA VAL A 370 6.46 -14.61 -6.31
C VAL A 370 5.82 -14.24 -7.64
N HIS A 371 6.14 -13.04 -8.12
CA HIS A 371 5.72 -12.56 -9.44
C HIS A 371 6.76 -11.61 -10.01
N ASP A 372 7.11 -11.79 -11.29
CA ASP A 372 8.07 -10.96 -12.02
C ASP A 372 9.41 -10.74 -11.29
N GLY A 373 9.92 -11.80 -10.67
CA GLY A 373 11.18 -11.76 -9.92
C GLY A 373 11.10 -10.99 -8.60
N MET A 374 9.89 -10.66 -8.14
CA MET A 374 9.64 -10.00 -6.86
C MET A 374 8.95 -10.93 -5.86
N LEU A 375 9.32 -10.83 -4.58
CA LEU A 375 8.72 -11.56 -3.48
C LEU A 375 7.84 -10.62 -2.65
N SER A 376 6.55 -10.93 -2.56
CA SER A 376 5.61 -10.27 -1.68
C SER A 376 5.22 -11.17 -0.50
N CYS A 377 4.81 -10.57 0.61
CA CYS A 377 4.33 -11.27 1.80
C CYS A 377 2.99 -10.69 2.25
N GLN A 378 2.00 -11.55 2.49
CA GLN A 378 0.78 -11.21 3.20
C GLN A 378 0.80 -11.84 4.59
N MET A 379 0.65 -11.04 5.64
CA MET A 379 0.59 -11.51 7.02
C MET A 379 -0.80 -11.27 7.63
N TYR A 380 -1.32 -12.28 8.33
CA TYR A 380 -2.56 -12.19 9.11
C TYR A 380 -2.25 -12.07 10.61
N GLN A 381 -2.73 -10.99 11.22
CA GLN A 381 -2.61 -10.70 12.65
C GLN A 381 -3.98 -10.72 13.30
N ARG A 382 -4.25 -11.68 14.21
CA ARG A 382 -5.58 -11.80 14.85
C ARG A 382 -5.92 -10.64 15.78
N SER A 383 -4.91 -10.01 16.38
CA SER A 383 -5.02 -8.99 17.42
C SER A 383 -3.85 -8.03 17.30
N ALA A 384 -4.15 -6.75 17.13
CA ALA A 384 -3.18 -5.75 16.74
C ALA A 384 -3.36 -4.47 17.57
N ASP A 385 -2.47 -4.30 18.55
CA ASP A 385 -2.30 -3.02 19.22
C ASP A 385 -1.72 -2.01 18.22
N ILE A 386 -2.54 -1.05 17.81
CA ILE A 386 -2.18 -0.01 16.86
C ILE A 386 -1.11 0.92 17.46
N GLY A 387 -1.12 1.12 18.78
CA GLY A 387 -0.23 2.02 19.50
C GLY A 387 1.23 1.57 19.46
N LEU A 388 1.51 0.33 19.86
CA LEU A 388 2.88 -0.18 19.95
C LEU A 388 3.16 -1.33 18.97
N GLY A 389 2.27 -2.32 18.91
CA GLY A 389 2.47 -3.56 18.16
C GLY A 389 2.55 -3.38 16.64
N VAL A 390 1.54 -2.74 16.04
CA VAL A 390 1.42 -2.59 14.57
C VAL A 390 2.66 -1.96 13.92
N PRO A 391 3.22 -0.84 14.41
CA PRO A 391 4.47 -0.29 13.87
C PRO A 391 5.64 -1.29 13.88
N PHE A 392 5.71 -2.11 14.92
CA PHE A 392 6.74 -3.14 15.09
C PHE A 392 6.54 -4.27 14.08
N ASN A 393 5.28 -4.73 13.91
CA ASN A 393 4.93 -5.84 13.03
C ASN A 393 5.07 -5.48 11.55
N ILE A 394 4.76 -4.24 11.15
CA ILE A 394 4.99 -3.75 9.78
C ILE A 394 6.47 -3.87 9.43
N ALA A 395 7.34 -3.32 10.26
CA ALA A 395 8.78 -3.34 10.01
C ALA A 395 9.37 -4.76 10.09
N SER A 396 8.92 -5.58 11.04
CA SER A 396 9.40 -6.96 11.23
C SER A 396 9.12 -7.83 9.99
N TYR A 397 7.88 -7.86 9.50
CA TYR A 397 7.55 -8.68 8.32
C TYR A 397 8.03 -8.08 7.00
N ALA A 398 8.13 -6.76 6.90
CA ALA A 398 8.83 -6.12 5.77
C ALA A 398 10.30 -6.58 5.71
N LEU A 399 10.98 -6.60 6.87
CA LEU A 399 12.38 -7.04 6.95
C LEU A 399 12.52 -8.54 6.66
N LEU A 400 11.64 -9.38 7.20
CA LEU A 400 11.60 -10.82 6.87
C LEU A 400 11.46 -11.05 5.37
N THR A 401 10.56 -10.31 4.72
CA THR A 401 10.34 -10.39 3.28
C THR A 401 11.59 -9.97 2.50
N CYS A 402 12.24 -8.88 2.91
CA CYS A 402 13.48 -8.43 2.29
C CYS A 402 14.62 -9.46 2.44
N LEU A 403 14.77 -10.07 3.62
CA LEU A 403 15.77 -11.11 3.87
C LEU A 403 15.49 -12.36 3.01
N ILE A 404 14.26 -12.87 3.00
CA ILE A 404 13.92 -14.06 2.21
C ILE A 404 14.10 -13.77 0.71
N ALA A 405 13.66 -12.61 0.22
CA ALA A 405 13.86 -12.20 -1.17
C ALA A 405 15.34 -12.24 -1.53
N HIS A 406 16.17 -11.69 -0.64
CA HIS A 406 17.61 -11.67 -0.82
C HIS A 406 18.22 -13.08 -0.89
N PHE A 407 17.92 -13.96 0.08
CA PHE A 407 18.43 -15.35 0.11
C PHE A 407 17.85 -16.27 -0.97
N THR A 408 16.84 -15.80 -1.71
CA THR A 408 16.21 -16.49 -2.83
C THR A 408 16.50 -15.83 -4.18
N ASN A 409 17.38 -14.81 -4.21
CA ASN A 409 17.77 -14.06 -5.41
C ASN A 409 16.58 -13.38 -6.12
N LEU A 410 15.64 -12.87 -5.33
CA LEU A 410 14.49 -12.09 -5.75
C LEU A 410 14.60 -10.64 -5.24
N LYS A 411 13.82 -9.75 -5.83
CA LYS A 411 13.64 -8.39 -5.32
C LYS A 411 12.51 -8.35 -4.29
N PRO A 412 12.56 -7.49 -3.26
CA PRO A 412 11.39 -7.25 -2.42
C PRO A 412 10.26 -6.62 -3.23
N GLY A 413 9.05 -7.17 -3.09
CA GLY A 413 7.82 -6.70 -3.75
C GLY A 413 6.98 -5.85 -2.81
N GLU A 414 5.92 -6.43 -2.24
CA GLU A 414 5.01 -5.76 -1.31
C GLU A 414 4.86 -6.53 0.00
N PHE A 415 4.63 -5.79 1.09
CA PHE A 415 4.12 -6.32 2.34
C PHE A 415 2.64 -5.95 2.52
N ILE A 416 1.78 -6.94 2.74
CA ILE A 416 0.34 -6.78 2.98
C ILE A 416 0.04 -7.21 4.41
N HIS A 417 -0.50 -6.31 5.22
CA HIS A 417 -0.83 -6.54 6.61
C HIS A 417 -2.34 -6.64 6.78
N VAL A 418 -2.85 -7.85 7.00
CA VAL A 418 -4.27 -8.14 7.26
C VAL A 418 -4.46 -8.26 8.77
N ILE A 419 -5.41 -7.52 9.32
CA ILE A 419 -5.66 -7.44 10.76
C ILE A 419 -7.08 -7.91 11.06
N GLY A 420 -7.21 -8.79 12.06
CA GLY A 420 -8.47 -9.16 12.71
C GLY A 420 -8.93 -8.02 13.63
N ASP A 421 -8.72 -8.19 14.93
CA ASP A 421 -9.02 -7.15 15.93
C ASP A 421 -7.95 -6.05 15.92
N ALA A 422 -8.28 -4.91 15.31
CA ALA A 422 -7.45 -3.71 15.26
C ALA A 422 -7.89 -2.76 16.36
N HIS A 423 -7.05 -2.55 17.39
CA HIS A 423 -7.46 -1.80 18.56
C HIS A 423 -6.46 -0.75 19.03
N VAL A 424 -7.01 0.25 19.73
CA VAL A 424 -6.29 1.27 20.47
C VAL A 424 -6.64 1.10 21.94
N TYR A 425 -5.64 0.91 22.80
CA TYR A 425 -5.85 0.98 24.24
C TYR A 425 -6.29 2.39 24.65
N THR A 426 -7.22 2.49 25.60
CA THR A 426 -7.78 3.78 26.03
C THR A 426 -6.72 4.76 26.53
N ASN A 427 -5.69 4.26 27.22
CA ASN A 427 -4.54 5.04 27.70
C ASN A 427 -3.60 5.51 26.57
N HIS A 428 -3.76 5.06 25.32
CA HIS A 428 -2.97 5.49 24.16
C HIS A 428 -3.66 6.56 23.31
N ILE A 429 -4.94 6.86 23.57
CA ILE A 429 -5.75 7.74 22.71
C ILE A 429 -5.11 9.12 22.53
N ASP A 430 -4.67 9.77 23.62
CA ASP A 430 -4.09 11.11 23.54
C ASP A 430 -2.70 11.13 22.87
N ALA A 431 -1.92 10.07 23.09
CA ALA A 431 -0.64 9.86 22.43
C ALA A 431 -0.83 9.72 20.90
N LEU A 432 -1.80 8.92 20.48
CA LEU A 432 -2.12 8.71 19.07
C LEU A 432 -2.77 9.95 18.42
N LYS A 433 -3.61 10.71 19.13
CA LYS A 433 -4.09 12.02 18.66
C LYS A 433 -2.96 13.02 18.43
N THR A 434 -1.91 12.97 19.26
CA THR A 434 -0.67 13.72 19.02
C THR A 434 0.06 13.22 17.77
N GLN A 435 0.15 11.90 17.58
CA GLN A 435 0.78 11.32 16.39
C GLN A 435 0.07 11.74 15.09
N LEU A 436 -1.27 11.74 15.07
CA LEU A 436 -2.10 12.14 13.92
C LEU A 436 -1.86 13.57 13.42
N LYS A 437 -1.33 14.46 14.27
CA LYS A 437 -1.00 15.85 13.90
C LYS A 437 0.32 15.96 13.12
N ARG A 438 1.12 14.89 13.07
CA ARG A 438 2.45 14.89 12.44
C ARG A 438 2.34 14.46 10.99
N LYS A 439 2.96 15.25 10.10
CA LYS A 439 3.11 14.87 8.69
C LYS A 439 4.19 13.77 8.57
N PRO A 440 3.94 12.66 7.86
CA PRO A 440 4.98 11.69 7.53
C PRO A 440 6.18 12.34 6.82
N TYR A 441 7.38 11.86 7.12
CA TYR A 441 8.57 12.02 6.30
C TYR A 441 8.69 10.84 5.35
N ASP A 442 9.59 10.95 4.36
CA ASP A 442 9.90 9.83 3.48
C ASP A 442 10.41 8.63 4.28
N PHE A 443 9.96 7.44 3.91
CA PHE A 443 10.49 6.20 4.48
C PHE A 443 12.00 6.02 4.24
N PRO A 444 12.70 5.37 5.17
CA PRO A 444 14.11 5.02 5.00
C PRO A 444 14.31 3.93 3.94
N THR A 445 15.57 3.56 3.70
CA THR A 445 15.92 2.36 2.95
C THR A 445 16.71 1.40 3.84
N ILE A 446 16.72 0.12 3.49
CA ILE A 446 17.56 -0.88 4.15
C ILE A 446 18.52 -1.52 3.14
N HIS A 447 19.69 -1.92 3.63
CA HIS A 447 20.67 -2.69 2.87
C HIS A 447 21.21 -3.83 3.73
N ILE A 448 21.40 -5.00 3.12
CA ILE A 448 22.00 -6.17 3.79
C ILE A 448 23.48 -6.21 3.38
N ASN A 449 24.35 -5.94 4.34
CA ASN A 449 25.79 -5.88 4.21
C ASN A 449 26.41 -7.20 4.67
N ASN A 450 27.47 -7.66 4.01
CA ASN A 450 28.10 -8.96 4.22
C ASN A 450 27.11 -10.12 4.05
N MET A 451 27.54 -11.15 3.34
CA MET A 451 26.64 -12.23 2.94
C MET A 451 26.92 -13.49 3.75
N PRO A 452 26.22 -13.68 4.88
CA PRO A 452 26.19 -14.99 5.50
C PRO A 452 25.66 -16.04 4.53
N LYS A 453 26.01 -17.31 4.76
CA LYS A 453 25.62 -18.42 3.88
C LYS A 453 24.12 -18.69 3.94
N THR A 454 23.51 -18.50 5.11
CA THR A 454 22.10 -18.77 5.35
C THR A 454 21.43 -17.61 6.06
N ILE A 455 20.09 -17.53 5.97
CA ILE A 455 19.30 -16.54 6.71
C ILE A 455 19.45 -16.69 8.22
N PHE A 456 19.81 -17.87 8.71
CA PHE A 456 19.95 -18.18 10.13
C PHE A 456 21.24 -17.61 10.75
N ASP A 457 22.22 -17.29 9.91
CA ASP A 457 23.50 -16.71 10.31
C ASP A 457 23.49 -15.17 10.29
N VAL A 458 22.37 -14.55 9.91
CA VAL A 458 22.24 -13.09 9.83
C VAL A 458 22.30 -12.48 11.24
N THR A 459 23.10 -11.43 11.37
CA THR A 459 23.22 -10.63 12.59
C THR A 459 22.67 -9.23 12.37
N SER A 460 22.47 -8.47 13.45
CA SER A 460 21.99 -7.09 13.35
C SER A 460 22.98 -6.14 12.68
N ASP A 461 24.28 -6.44 12.75
CA ASP A 461 25.33 -5.67 12.08
C ASP A 461 25.29 -5.80 10.55
N ASP A 462 24.69 -6.89 10.04
CA ASP A 462 24.48 -7.11 8.61
C ASP A 462 23.34 -6.25 8.05
N ILE A 463 22.52 -5.61 8.89
CA ILE A 463 21.30 -4.90 8.45
C ILE A 463 21.46 -3.39 8.67
N ILE A 464 21.72 -2.68 7.58
CA ILE A 464 21.97 -1.23 7.58
C ILE A 464 20.68 -0.48 7.24
N LEU A 465 20.25 0.39 8.17
CA LEU A 465 19.16 1.33 7.97
C LEU A 465 19.72 2.69 7.54
N ASN A 466 19.34 3.15 6.34
CA ASN A 466 19.79 4.42 5.78
C ASN A 466 18.66 5.46 5.78
N ASP A 467 19.04 6.73 5.97
CA ASP A 467 18.17 7.90 5.82
C ASP A 467 16.91 7.92 6.71
N TYR A 468 16.90 7.21 7.83
CA TYR A 468 15.76 7.23 8.76
C TYR A 468 15.64 8.56 9.50
N LYS A 469 14.78 9.44 8.98
CA LYS A 469 14.34 10.66 9.62
C LYS A 469 12.95 10.44 10.20
N CYS A 470 12.79 10.72 11.48
CA CYS A 470 11.50 10.56 12.16
C CYS A 470 11.23 11.70 13.15
N HIS A 471 9.96 11.88 13.48
CA HIS A 471 9.53 12.72 14.57
C HIS A 471 9.99 12.14 15.93
N PRO A 472 10.03 12.96 17.00
CA PRO A 472 10.42 12.51 18.34
C PRO A 472 9.55 11.35 18.86
N LYS A 473 10.09 10.58 19.82
CA LYS A 473 9.36 9.49 20.49
C LYS A 473 8.04 10.02 21.08
N ILE A 474 7.00 9.21 20.98
CA ILE A 474 5.76 9.38 21.75
C ILE A 474 5.74 8.24 22.76
N HIS A 475 5.60 8.58 24.03
CA HIS A 475 5.54 7.59 25.10
C HIS A 475 4.16 6.95 25.15
N MET A 476 4.12 5.62 25.24
CA MET A 476 2.94 4.80 25.45
C MET A 476 3.37 3.61 26.30
N ASP A 477 2.60 3.32 27.34
CA ASP A 477 2.86 2.19 28.23
C ASP A 477 2.27 0.91 27.65
N MET A 478 2.98 -0.21 27.76
CA MET A 478 2.45 -1.50 27.35
C MET A 478 1.38 -1.95 28.34
N SER A 479 0.23 -2.41 27.83
CA SER A 479 -0.82 -3.02 28.64
C SER A 479 -0.52 -4.52 28.76
N ALA A 480 -0.02 -4.96 29.91
CA ALA A 480 0.34 -6.36 30.17
C ALA A 480 -0.83 -7.18 30.72
#